data_AF-M2Z5D1-F1
#
_entry.id   AF-M2Z5D1-F1
#
_cell.length_a   1.000
_cell.length_b   1.000
_cell.length_c   1.000
_cell.angle_alpha   90.00
_cell.angle_beta   90.00
_cell.angle_gamma   90.00
#
_symmetry.space_group_name_H-M   'P 1'
#
loop_
_entity.id
_entity.type
_entity.pdbx_description
1 polymer ?
#
loop_
_entity_poly.entity_id
_entity_poly.type
_entity_poly.pdbx_seq_one_letter_code
_entity_poly.pdbx_strand_id
1 'polypeptide(L)' 'ACGGLASEKDNVVAVASDWFTTTNSNDDPICDVNGGRQIRAWLNGTSVTVRVIDRCRVCGKGDLDLSLTPFRKLTGDFTG' A
#
# COMPACT_ATOMS: atom_id res chain seq x y z
N ALA A 1 3.36 -7.67 -7.17
CA ALA A 1 1.93 -8.10 -7.15
C ALA A 1 1.12 -7.12 -7.99
N CYS A 2 -0.19 -7.32 -8.12
CA CYS A 2 -1.17 -6.59 -8.96
C CYS A 2 -0.84 -6.33 -10.45
N GLY A 3 0.37 -6.62 -10.94
CA GLY A 3 0.76 -6.53 -12.34
C GLY A 3 1.04 -5.11 -12.87
N GLY A 4 0.98 -4.10 -12.01
CA GLY A 4 1.20 -2.70 -12.37
C GLY A 4 2.59 -2.17 -12.03
N LEU A 5 2.95 -1.03 -12.63
CA LEU A 5 4.11 -0.23 -12.24
C LEU A 5 3.69 0.83 -11.22
N ALA A 6 4.55 1.08 -10.24
CA ALA A 6 4.43 2.18 -9.30
C ALA A 6 5.81 2.74 -8.96
N SER A 7 5.83 3.98 -8.48
CA SER A 7 7.03 4.72 -8.09
C SER A 7 6.91 5.26 -6.68
N GLU A 8 8.02 5.75 -6.13
CA GLU A 8 8.07 6.41 -4.82
C GLU A 8 7.17 7.66 -4.72
N LYS A 9 6.75 8.22 -5.86
CA LYS A 9 5.89 9.41 -5.97
C LYS A 9 4.40 9.09 -5.90
N ASP A 10 4.01 7.85 -6.13
CA ASP A 10 2.62 7.43 -6.17
C ASP A 10 2.06 7.25 -4.74
N ASN A 11 0.77 7.50 -4.52
CA ASN A 11 0.12 7.20 -3.24
C ASN A 11 -0.30 5.72 -3.22
N VAL A 12 0.66 4.83 -3.00
CA VAL A 12 0.45 3.36 -3.04
C VAL A 12 1.00 2.67 -1.79
N VAL A 13 0.61 1.42 -1.61
CA VAL A 13 1.03 0.59 -0.47
C VAL A 13 1.17 -0.88 -0.88
N ALA A 14 2.11 -1.57 -0.26
CA ALA A 14 2.16 -3.02 -0.22
C ALA A 14 1.62 -3.53 1.13
N VAL A 15 0.82 -4.60 1.08
CA VAL A 15 0.17 -5.17 2.28
C VAL A 15 0.60 -6.61 2.51
N ALA A 16 0.41 -7.10 3.74
CA ALA A 16 0.71 -8.47 4.12
C ALA A 16 0.01 -9.51 3.20
N SER A 17 0.66 -10.66 3.04
CA SER A 17 0.18 -11.75 2.19
C SER A 17 -1.26 -12.19 2.51
N ASP A 18 -1.65 -12.15 3.78
CA ASP A 18 -2.98 -12.51 4.30
C ASP A 18 -4.15 -11.75 3.68
N TRP A 19 -3.88 -10.61 3.03
CA TRP A 19 -4.91 -9.79 2.37
C TRP A 19 -5.24 -10.28 0.96
N PHE A 20 -4.41 -11.16 0.39
CA PHE A 20 -4.62 -11.75 -0.90
C PHE A 20 -5.31 -13.11 -0.74
N THR A 21 -6.31 -13.35 -1.58
CA THR A 21 -7.20 -14.51 -1.56
C THR A 21 -7.04 -15.40 -2.79
N THR A 22 -6.36 -14.92 -3.84
CA THR A 22 -6.22 -15.66 -5.11
C THR A 22 -4.79 -16.17 -5.34
N THR A 23 -4.68 -17.27 -6.10
CA THR A 23 -3.38 -17.79 -6.56
C THR A 23 -2.70 -16.80 -7.51
N ASN A 24 -3.44 -16.31 -8.51
CA ASN A 24 -2.94 -15.24 -9.38
C ASN A 24 -3.16 -13.89 -8.72
N SER A 25 -2.07 -13.31 -8.23
CA SER A 25 -2.11 -12.07 -7.47
C SER A 25 -2.50 -10.85 -8.31
N ASN A 26 -2.51 -10.94 -9.64
CA ASN A 26 -2.98 -9.87 -10.51
C ASN A 26 -4.51 -9.83 -10.60
N ASP A 27 -5.17 -10.97 -10.39
CA ASP A 27 -6.63 -11.11 -10.44
C ASP A 27 -7.27 -11.03 -9.05
N ASP A 28 -6.47 -10.74 -8.02
CA ASP A 28 -6.96 -10.61 -6.67
C ASP A 28 -7.89 -9.40 -6.55
N PRO A 29 -9.06 -9.50 -5.90
CA PRO A 29 -9.96 -8.36 -5.71
C PRO A 29 -9.30 -7.13 -5.06
N ILE A 30 -8.22 -7.32 -4.31
CA ILE A 30 -7.46 -6.20 -3.74
C ILE A 30 -6.71 -5.37 -4.80
N CYS A 31 -6.43 -5.96 -5.96
CA CYS A 31 -5.63 -5.42 -7.06
C CYS A 31 -6.43 -4.77 -8.19
N ASP A 32 -7.76 -4.60 -8.05
CA ASP A 32 -8.65 -4.13 -9.13
C ASP A 32 -8.06 -2.95 -9.93
N VAL A 33 -7.97 -3.13 -11.25
CA VAL A 33 -7.42 -2.14 -12.20
C VAL A 33 -8.24 -0.85 -12.27
N ASN A 34 -9.51 -0.85 -11.83
CA ASN A 34 -10.41 0.31 -11.83
C ASN A 34 -10.34 1.15 -10.55
N GLY A 35 -9.42 0.86 -9.63
CA GLY A 35 -9.25 1.67 -8.43
C GLY A 35 -8.67 0.96 -7.22
N GLY A 36 -8.52 -0.37 -7.29
CA GLY A 36 -7.97 -1.25 -6.28
C GLY A 36 -8.65 -1.11 -4.91
N ARG A 37 -8.25 -1.94 -3.96
CA ARG A 37 -8.59 -1.62 -2.57
C ARG A 37 -7.79 -0.39 -2.15
N GLN A 38 -8.46 0.57 -1.53
CA GLN A 38 -7.81 1.72 -0.91
C GLN A 38 -7.74 1.53 0.61
N ILE A 39 -6.62 1.97 1.18
CA ILE A 39 -6.38 1.98 2.62
C ILE A 39 -6.21 3.43 3.05
N ARG A 40 -6.89 3.80 4.13
CA ARG A 40 -6.64 5.06 4.81
C ARG A 40 -5.75 4.79 6.02
N ALA A 41 -4.48 5.17 5.91
CA ALA A 41 -3.52 5.09 7.02
C ALA A 41 -3.61 6.36 7.87
N TRP A 42 -3.51 6.21 9.19
CA TRP A 42 -3.63 7.30 10.15
C TRP A 42 -2.47 7.26 11.16
N LEU A 43 -1.90 8.43 11.45
CA LEU A 43 -0.87 8.61 12.47
C LEU A 43 -1.01 10.02 13.07
N ASN A 44 -1.15 10.12 14.38
CA ASN A 44 -1.15 11.39 15.13
C ASN A 44 -2.08 12.49 14.55
N GLY A 45 -3.28 12.10 14.08
CA GLY A 45 -4.26 13.02 13.50
C GLY A 45 -4.08 13.32 12.00
N THR A 46 -2.98 12.87 11.41
CA THR A 46 -2.73 12.94 9.96
C THR A 46 -3.20 11.65 9.29
N SER A 47 -3.70 11.76 8.05
CA SER A 47 -4.04 10.58 7.25
C SER A 47 -3.63 10.69 5.80
N VAL A 48 -3.40 9.53 5.19
CA VAL A 48 -3.19 9.39 3.74
C VAL A 48 -4.08 8.27 3.22
N THR A 49 -4.61 8.46 2.02
CA THR A 49 -5.30 7.41 1.27
C THR A 49 -4.35 6.87 0.21
N VAL A 50 -4.13 5.56 0.24
CA VAL A 50 -3.20 4.84 -0.64
C VAL A 50 -3.90 3.67 -1.31
N ARG A 51 -3.52 3.38 -2.55
CA ARG A 51 -4.02 2.23 -3.30
C ARG A 51 -3.10 1.03 -3.10
N VAL A 52 -3.67 -0.15 -2.86
CA VAL A 52 -2.89 -1.39 -2.82
C VAL A 52 -2.40 -1.71 -4.22
N ILE A 53 -1.09 -1.89 -4.39
CA ILE A 53 -0.46 -2.25 -5.67
C ILE A 53 0.51 -3.42 -5.54
N ASP A 54 0.90 -3.78 -4.32
CA ASP A 54 1.85 -4.86 -4.12
C ASP A 54 1.58 -5.69 -2.85
N ARG A 55 2.30 -6.79 -2.71
CA ARG A 55 2.31 -7.69 -1.56
C ARG A 55 3.66 -7.63 -0.87
N CYS A 56 3.66 -7.27 0.40
CA CYS A 56 4.82 -7.39 1.27
C CYS A 56 4.82 -8.78 1.94
N ARG A 57 5.72 -9.66 1.50
CA ARG A 57 5.75 -11.07 1.97
C ARG A 57 6.24 -11.25 3.41
N VAL A 58 6.99 -10.28 3.92
CA VAL A 58 7.59 -10.30 5.26
C VAL A 58 6.78 -9.49 6.28
N CYS A 59 5.81 -8.70 5.82
CA CYS A 59 4.99 -7.86 6.65
C CYS A 59 4.02 -8.70 7.49
N GLY A 60 3.90 -8.36 8.77
CA GLY A 60 2.90 -8.90 9.65
C GLY A 60 1.50 -8.35 9.36
N LYS A 61 0.49 -8.96 9.96
CA LYS A 61 -0.90 -8.50 9.83
C LYS A 61 -1.04 -7.09 10.41
N GLY A 62 -1.35 -6.13 9.54
CA GLY A 62 -1.55 -4.72 9.91
C GLY A 62 -0.38 -3.81 9.54
N ASP A 63 0.77 -4.36 9.16
CA ASP A 63 1.89 -3.58 8.65
C ASP A 63 1.56 -3.04 7.26
N LEU A 64 1.94 -1.77 7.02
CA LEU A 64 1.74 -1.07 5.76
C LEU A 64 3.11 -0.62 5.22
N ASP A 65 3.51 -1.17 4.08
CA ASP A 65 4.73 -0.79 3.37
C ASP A 65 4.38 0.31 2.35
N LEU A 66 4.41 1.55 2.82
CA LEU A 66 4.03 2.74 2.07
C LEU A 66 5.16 3.16 1.11
N SER A 67 4.80 3.64 -0.07
CA SER A 67 5.76 4.41 -0.88
C SER A 67 6.19 5.68 -0.13
N LEU A 68 7.35 6.22 -0.52
CA LEU A 68 8.01 7.32 0.18
C LEU A 68 7.12 8.57 0.35
N THR A 69 6.33 8.91 -0.67
CA THR A 69 5.45 10.09 -0.65
C THR A 69 4.35 10.02 0.41
N PRO A 70 3.46 9.00 0.43
CA PRO A 70 2.47 8.88 1.50
C PRO A 70 3.10 8.63 2.87
N PHE A 71 4.26 7.97 2.96
CA PHE A 71 4.98 7.83 4.21
C PHE A 71 5.38 9.20 4.79
N ARG A 72 6.08 10.04 4.02
CA ARG A 72 6.48 11.39 4.43
C ARG A 72 5.31 12.29 4.76
N LYS A 73 4.21 12.21 4.00
CA LYS A 73 2.97 12.94 4.33
C LYS A 73 2.41 12.53 5.69
N LEU A 74 2.54 11.26 6.07
CA LEU A 74 2.01 10.72 7.30
C LEU A 74 2.90 10.98 8.51
N THR A 75 4.23 10.89 8.34
CA THR A 75 5.21 11.00 9.43
C THR A 75 5.86 12.38 9.56
N GLY A 76 5.76 13.21 8.52
CA GLY A 76 6.66 14.34 8.29
C GLY A 76 7.95 13.89 7.58
N ASP A 77 8.69 14.86 7.05
CA ASP A 77 10.02 14.60 6.51
C ASP A 77 11.01 14.35 7.65
N PHE A 78 11.69 13.21 7.59
CA PHE A 78 12.84 12.93 8.45
C PHE A 78 14.05 13.68 7.87
N THR A 79 14.24 14.94 8.25
CA THR A 79 15.57 15.54 8.18
C THR A 79 16.37 15.01 9.36
N GLY A 80 17.07 13.90 9.14
CA GLY A 80 18.08 13.41 10.07
C GLY A 80 19.23 14.40 10.22
#